data_AF-A0A523RZN9-F1
#
_entry.id   AF-A0A523RZN9-F1
#
_cell.length_a   1.000
_cell.length_b   1.000
_cell.length_c   1.000
_cell.angle_alpha   90.00
_cell.angle_beta   90.00
_cell.angle_gamma   90.00
#
_symmetry.space_group_name_H-M   'P 1'
#
loop_
_entity.id
_entity.type
_entity.pdbx_description
1 polymer ?
#
loop_
_entity_poly.entity_id
_entity_poly.type
_entity_poly.pdbx_seq_one_letter_code
_entity_poly.pdbx_strand_id
1 'polypeptide(L)'
;MEPVNVIGAGMTSFGVLEDSITHLAEQASFEAMEQSQTLGQRFDHLIVGSQNPDEFVNIGHLSTLLADRLGIVPAGATRVETGPSSGSSAFEVGFTMIASGYSELVHVIGVEKMSEVDRGRASKILAKMMSYENETRYGATPTALAAMVARRYMHDYGLTRNELSLVPVKAHRNGAKNSLAHFQKEITVEKVSTARVVAEPLTLFDCCPTSDGAASIVLASNRMVRDLGLKDQAVRVLGVGHGTDYHAVQHRLSMTSFSATITASEKAFKMAKILSTVR
;
A
#
# COMPACT_ATOMS: atom_id res chain seq x y z
N MET A 1 1.55 -25.18 8.44
CA MET A 1 1.67 -23.92 7.68
C MET A 1 3.12 -23.80 7.27
N GLU A 2 3.39 -23.81 5.98
CA GLU A 2 4.74 -23.66 5.45
C GLU A 2 5.29 -22.28 5.83
N PRO A 3 6.58 -22.17 6.23
CA PRO A 3 7.21 -20.87 6.41
C PRO A 3 7.33 -20.14 5.07
N VAL A 4 6.93 -18.87 5.08
CA VAL A 4 6.98 -17.97 3.92
C VAL A 4 8.11 -16.96 4.12
N ASN A 5 8.88 -16.72 3.06
CA ASN A 5 10.00 -15.80 3.08
C ASN A 5 9.90 -14.80 1.94
N VAL A 6 10.28 -13.55 2.20
CA VAL A 6 10.60 -12.58 1.15
C VAL A 6 12.06 -12.80 0.76
N ILE A 7 12.32 -13.05 -0.52
CA ILE A 7 13.67 -13.34 -1.04
C ILE A 7 14.20 -12.25 -1.99
N GLY A 8 13.33 -11.36 -2.44
CA GLY A 8 13.69 -10.21 -3.27
C GLY A 8 12.63 -9.11 -3.15
N ALA A 9 13.06 -7.87 -3.33
CA ALA A 9 12.23 -6.68 -3.32
C ALA A 9 12.74 -5.67 -4.35
N GLY A 10 11.84 -4.91 -4.93
CA GLY A 10 12.16 -3.86 -5.89
C GLY A 10 11.16 -2.73 -5.80
N MET A 11 11.59 -1.51 -6.11
CA MET A 11 10.76 -0.33 -5.91
C MET A 11 11.19 0.81 -6.83
N THR A 12 10.24 1.40 -7.54
CA THR A 12 10.50 2.60 -8.35
C THR A 12 10.69 3.83 -7.45
N SER A 13 11.12 4.95 -8.05
CA SER A 13 10.81 6.24 -7.45
C SER A 13 9.29 6.45 -7.45
N PHE A 14 8.79 7.27 -6.52
CA PHE A 14 7.39 7.65 -6.45
C PHE A 14 7.27 9.13 -6.78
N GLY A 15 6.31 9.52 -7.61
CA GLY A 15 6.24 10.89 -8.10
C GLY A 15 5.13 11.13 -9.11
N VAL A 16 5.27 12.15 -9.94
CA VAL A 16 4.56 12.27 -11.21
C VAL A 16 5.55 11.80 -12.27
N LEU A 17 5.33 10.61 -12.82
CA LEU A 17 6.30 9.91 -13.67
C LEU A 17 5.81 9.88 -15.11
N GLU A 18 6.70 9.79 -16.09
CA GLU A 18 6.33 9.65 -17.51
C GLU A 18 5.98 8.20 -17.86
N ASP A 19 6.59 7.24 -17.17
CA ASP A 19 6.48 5.81 -17.42
C ASP A 19 5.04 5.30 -17.32
N SER A 20 4.68 4.34 -18.19
CA SER A 20 3.38 3.69 -18.14
C SER A 20 3.24 2.81 -16.90
N ILE A 21 2.00 2.48 -16.51
CA ILE A 21 1.74 1.56 -15.39
C ILE A 21 2.47 0.22 -15.55
N THR A 22 2.59 -0.29 -16.78
CA THR A 22 3.27 -1.55 -17.05
C THR A 22 4.77 -1.41 -16.92
N HIS A 23 5.35 -0.29 -17.36
CA HIS A 23 6.79 -0.07 -17.24
C HIS A 23 7.21 0.12 -15.79
N LEU A 24 6.42 0.84 -14.99
CA LEU A 24 6.64 0.95 -13.54
C LEU A 24 6.63 -0.44 -12.86
N ALA A 25 5.64 -1.26 -13.18
CA ALA A 25 5.55 -2.63 -12.66
C ALA A 25 6.72 -3.51 -13.12
N GLU A 26 7.14 -3.41 -14.38
CA GLU A 26 8.31 -4.10 -14.94
C GLU A 26 9.59 -3.71 -14.19
N GLN A 27 9.85 -2.42 -14.01
CA GLN A 27 11.04 -1.92 -13.32
C GLN A 27 11.15 -2.48 -11.90
N ALA A 28 10.10 -2.34 -11.08
CA ALA A 28 10.10 -2.88 -9.73
C ALA A 28 10.21 -4.42 -9.71
N SER A 29 9.59 -5.10 -10.69
CA SER A 29 9.63 -6.56 -10.78
C SER A 29 11.01 -7.08 -11.15
N PHE A 30 11.68 -6.48 -12.13
CA PHE A 30 13.01 -6.91 -12.55
C PHE A 30 14.02 -6.70 -11.43
N GLU A 31 13.98 -5.57 -10.71
CA GLU A 31 14.82 -5.36 -9.52
C GLU A 31 14.58 -6.44 -8.46
N ALA A 32 13.32 -6.76 -8.16
CA ALA A 32 12.98 -7.81 -7.21
C ALA A 32 13.48 -9.19 -7.66
N MET A 33 13.30 -9.53 -8.94
CA MET A 33 13.70 -10.83 -9.51
C MET A 33 15.22 -10.98 -9.63
N GLU A 34 15.95 -9.91 -9.93
CA GLU A 34 17.40 -9.88 -9.92
C GLU A 34 17.92 -10.12 -8.50
N GLN A 35 17.37 -9.39 -7.52
CA GLN A 35 17.75 -9.55 -6.12
C GLN A 35 17.48 -10.98 -5.61
N SER A 36 16.41 -11.64 -6.06
CA SER A 36 16.08 -13.01 -5.68
C SER A 36 16.65 -14.11 -6.59
N GLN A 37 17.47 -13.78 -7.60
CA GLN A 37 17.99 -14.76 -8.57
C GLN A 37 16.88 -15.58 -9.26
N THR A 38 15.71 -14.97 -9.48
CA THR A 38 14.54 -15.62 -10.07
C THR A 38 14.25 -15.22 -11.52
N LEU A 39 15.14 -14.46 -12.17
CA LEU A 39 15.06 -14.26 -13.61
C LEU A 39 15.10 -15.61 -14.34
N GLY A 40 14.10 -15.86 -15.18
CA GLY A 40 13.94 -17.13 -15.90
C GLY A 40 13.42 -18.29 -15.06
N GLN A 41 13.12 -18.09 -13.76
CA GLN A 41 12.46 -19.10 -12.94
C GLN A 41 10.97 -19.17 -13.23
N ARG A 42 10.39 -20.36 -13.06
CA ARG A 42 8.94 -20.57 -13.20
C ARG A 42 8.24 -20.16 -11.91
N PHE A 43 7.51 -19.06 -11.96
CA PHE A 43 6.58 -18.67 -10.91
C PHE A 43 5.31 -19.51 -10.97
N ASP A 44 4.76 -19.84 -9.80
CA ASP A 44 3.45 -20.50 -9.74
C ASP A 44 2.34 -19.47 -9.95
N HIS A 45 2.47 -18.31 -9.29
CA HIS A 45 1.46 -17.25 -9.30
C HIS A 45 2.07 -15.84 -9.32
N LEU A 46 1.31 -14.92 -9.92
CA LEU A 46 1.46 -13.47 -9.87
C LEU A 46 0.24 -12.85 -9.19
N ILE A 47 0.46 -12.09 -8.11
CA ILE A 47 -0.59 -11.33 -7.44
C ILE A 47 -0.33 -9.83 -7.59
N VAL A 48 -1.32 -9.11 -8.12
CA VAL A 48 -1.21 -7.67 -8.39
C VAL A 48 -2.19 -6.89 -7.52
N GLY A 49 -1.68 -5.95 -6.73
CA GLY A 49 -2.46 -4.92 -6.05
C GLY A 49 -2.47 -3.62 -6.86
N SER A 50 -3.65 -3.19 -7.33
CA SER A 50 -3.83 -1.92 -8.03
C SER A 50 -5.29 -1.49 -7.99
N GLN A 51 -5.53 -0.21 -7.76
CA GLN A 51 -6.84 0.37 -7.57
C GLN A 51 -7.33 1.08 -8.83
N ASN A 52 -8.40 0.56 -9.44
CA ASN A 52 -9.05 1.13 -10.62
C ASN A 52 -8.12 1.49 -11.82
N PRO A 53 -7.20 0.60 -12.25
CA PRO A 53 -6.35 0.86 -13.43
C PRO A 53 -7.19 1.06 -14.71
N ASP A 54 -8.38 0.47 -14.77
CA ASP A 54 -9.36 0.67 -15.84
C ASP A 54 -9.85 2.12 -15.93
N GLU A 55 -9.93 2.85 -14.81
CA GLU A 55 -10.37 4.25 -14.82
C GLU A 55 -9.22 5.26 -14.89
N PHE A 56 -8.06 4.91 -14.34
CA PHE A 56 -6.89 5.78 -14.35
C PHE A 56 -6.12 5.72 -15.67
N VAL A 57 -5.95 4.51 -16.24
CA VAL A 57 -5.09 4.31 -17.41
C VAL A 57 -5.75 3.51 -18.53
N ASN A 58 -7.05 3.24 -18.43
CA ASN A 58 -7.83 2.49 -19.42
C ASN A 58 -7.28 1.07 -19.70
N ILE A 59 -6.70 0.43 -18.69
CA ILE A 59 -6.17 -0.94 -18.77
C ILE A 59 -6.99 -1.85 -17.86
N GLY A 60 -7.83 -2.67 -18.49
CA GLY A 60 -8.43 -3.84 -17.85
C GLY A 60 -7.45 -5.01 -17.78
N HIS A 61 -7.77 -6.02 -16.95
CA HIS A 61 -6.99 -7.26 -16.85
C HIS A 61 -5.48 -7.09 -16.59
N LEU A 62 -5.12 -6.05 -15.81
CA LEU A 62 -3.72 -5.66 -15.55
C LEU A 62 -2.83 -6.85 -15.13
N SER A 63 -3.33 -7.76 -14.29
CA SER A 63 -2.56 -8.92 -13.83
C SER A 63 -2.10 -9.86 -14.94
N THR A 64 -2.96 -10.17 -15.92
CA THR A 64 -2.60 -11.08 -17.01
C THR A 64 -1.70 -10.38 -18.02
N LEU A 65 -1.91 -9.08 -18.25
CA LEU A 65 -1.01 -8.26 -19.03
C LEU A 65 0.40 -8.23 -18.43
N LEU A 66 0.51 -8.06 -17.11
CA LEU A 66 1.81 -8.07 -16.42
C LEU A 66 2.47 -9.44 -16.45
N ALA A 67 1.72 -10.55 -16.34
CA ALA A 67 2.30 -11.89 -16.48
C ALA A 67 2.94 -12.12 -17.86
N ASP A 68 2.29 -11.64 -18.93
CA ASP A 68 2.82 -11.66 -20.30
C ASP A 68 4.06 -10.76 -20.44
N ARG A 69 3.95 -9.50 -20.01
CA ARG A 69 5.02 -8.49 -20.06
C ARG A 69 6.30 -8.93 -19.33
N LEU A 70 6.16 -9.58 -18.18
CA LEU A 70 7.27 -10.11 -17.39
C LEU A 70 7.83 -11.45 -17.91
N GLY A 71 7.18 -12.07 -18.91
CA GLY A 71 7.61 -13.35 -19.46
C GLY A 71 7.47 -14.53 -18.48
N ILE A 72 6.57 -14.43 -17.50
CA ILE A 72 6.38 -15.47 -16.45
C ILE A 72 5.18 -16.40 -16.73
N VAL A 73 4.58 -16.30 -17.90
CA VAL A 73 3.59 -17.27 -18.39
C VAL A 73 4.20 -18.68 -18.36
N PRO A 74 3.50 -19.72 -17.84
CA PRO A 74 2.07 -19.80 -17.58
C PRO A 74 1.65 -19.60 -16.10
N ALA A 75 2.35 -18.76 -15.33
CA ALA A 75 1.96 -18.46 -13.95
C ALA A 75 0.50 -17.98 -13.86
N GLY A 76 -0.22 -18.43 -12.82
CA GLY A 76 -1.58 -17.96 -12.56
C GLY A 76 -1.56 -16.49 -12.12
N ALA A 77 -2.31 -15.61 -12.78
CA ALA A 77 -2.29 -14.17 -12.50
C ALA A 77 -3.61 -13.69 -11.91
N THR A 78 -3.57 -12.96 -10.79
CA THR A 78 -4.77 -12.43 -10.12
C THR A 78 -4.55 -10.99 -9.66
N ARG A 79 -5.53 -10.13 -9.88
CA ARG A 79 -5.58 -8.79 -9.29
C ARG A 79 -6.42 -8.81 -8.01
N VAL A 80 -5.90 -8.22 -6.95
CA VAL A 80 -6.60 -8.00 -5.68
C VAL A 80 -6.79 -6.50 -5.49
N GLU A 81 -7.97 -6.10 -5.03
CA GLU A 81 -8.30 -4.70 -4.77
C GLU A 81 -9.03 -4.58 -3.43
N THR A 82 -8.50 -3.71 -2.56
CA THR A 82 -9.06 -3.38 -1.24
C THR A 82 -8.86 -1.88 -0.97
N GLY A 83 -8.95 -1.04 -2.00
CA GLY A 83 -8.56 0.37 -1.93
C GLY A 83 -7.07 0.57 -1.63
N PRO A 84 -6.67 1.49 -0.72
CA PRO A 84 -5.26 1.79 -0.45
C PRO A 84 -4.46 0.61 0.14
N SER A 85 -5.12 -0.44 0.64
CA SER A 85 -4.47 -1.66 1.14
C SER A 85 -4.27 -2.73 0.06
N SER A 86 -4.54 -2.45 -1.22
CA SER A 86 -4.46 -3.46 -2.28
C SER A 86 -3.10 -4.14 -2.36
N GLY A 87 -2.00 -3.41 -2.15
CA GLY A 87 -0.64 -4.00 -2.10
C GLY A 87 -0.43 -4.95 -0.93
N SER A 88 -0.92 -4.63 0.28
CA SER A 88 -0.81 -5.53 1.43
C SER A 88 -1.75 -6.73 1.32
N SER A 89 -2.93 -6.56 0.72
CA SER A 89 -3.83 -7.67 0.40
C SER A 89 -3.23 -8.60 -0.66
N ALA A 90 -2.54 -8.07 -1.66
CA ALA A 90 -1.79 -8.86 -2.63
C ALA A 90 -0.69 -9.70 -1.96
N PHE A 91 0.05 -9.10 -1.02
CA PHE A 91 1.01 -9.83 -0.20
C PHE A 91 0.37 -10.91 0.66
N GLU A 92 -0.78 -10.65 1.30
CA GLU A 92 -1.49 -11.64 2.11
C GLU A 92 -1.98 -12.84 1.28
N VAL A 93 -2.47 -12.60 0.06
CA VAL A 93 -2.86 -13.66 -0.87
C VAL A 93 -1.64 -14.49 -1.27
N GLY A 94 -0.53 -13.86 -1.66
CA GLY A 94 0.70 -14.57 -1.99
C GLY A 94 1.28 -15.35 -0.81
N PHE A 95 1.23 -14.77 0.39
CA PHE A 95 1.58 -15.43 1.64
C PHE A 95 0.71 -16.67 1.86
N THR A 96 -0.61 -16.56 1.71
CA THR A 96 -1.57 -17.66 1.94
C THR A 96 -1.34 -18.82 0.97
N MET A 97 -1.04 -18.52 -0.29
CA MET A 97 -0.72 -19.54 -1.30
C MET A 97 0.51 -20.37 -0.91
N ILE A 98 1.58 -19.73 -0.43
CA ILE A 98 2.78 -20.47 0.01
C ILE A 98 2.53 -21.18 1.34
N ALA A 99 1.94 -20.48 2.31
CA ALA A 99 1.66 -20.99 3.65
C ALA A 99 0.77 -22.25 3.66
N SER A 100 -0.11 -22.38 2.66
CA SER A 100 -0.98 -23.55 2.43
C SER A 100 -0.31 -24.69 1.67
N GLY A 101 0.87 -24.47 1.07
CA GLY A 101 1.54 -25.42 0.18
C GLY A 101 0.98 -25.44 -1.24
N TYR A 102 0.12 -24.48 -1.60
CA TYR A 102 -0.46 -24.38 -2.95
C TYR A 102 0.55 -23.83 -3.98
N SER A 103 1.47 -22.97 -3.53
CA SER A 103 2.56 -22.41 -4.33
C SER A 103 3.88 -22.51 -3.59
N GLU A 104 4.98 -22.55 -4.34
CA GLU A 104 6.34 -22.55 -3.82
C GLU A 104 7.05 -21.21 -4.12
N LEU A 105 6.71 -20.57 -5.25
CA LEU A 105 7.27 -19.29 -5.67
C LEU A 105 6.16 -18.35 -6.21
N VAL A 106 5.98 -17.19 -5.56
CA VAL A 106 4.92 -16.22 -5.89
C VAL A 106 5.53 -14.83 -6.09
N HIS A 107 5.18 -14.18 -7.21
CA HIS A 107 5.52 -12.79 -7.46
C HIS A 107 4.37 -11.88 -7.01
N VAL A 108 4.68 -10.81 -6.28
CA VAL A 108 3.68 -9.85 -5.81
C VAL A 108 4.06 -8.45 -6.24
N ILE A 109 3.13 -7.74 -6.87
CA ILE A 109 3.33 -6.37 -7.39
C ILE A 109 2.25 -5.46 -6.81
N GLY A 110 2.64 -4.32 -6.26
CA GLY A 110 1.77 -3.17 -6.05
C GLY A 110 2.14 -2.08 -7.05
N VAL A 111 1.19 -1.57 -7.83
CA VAL A 111 1.47 -0.52 -8.83
C VAL A 111 0.30 0.44 -8.99
N GLU A 112 0.60 1.72 -9.16
CA GLU A 112 -0.40 2.72 -9.51
C GLU A 112 0.18 3.77 -10.47
N LYS A 113 -0.68 4.27 -11.37
CA LYS A 113 -0.38 5.39 -12.27
C LYS A 113 -1.61 6.30 -12.28
N MET A 114 -1.55 7.36 -11.49
CA MET A 114 -2.67 8.26 -11.23
C MET A 114 -2.57 9.57 -12.00
N SER A 115 -1.38 9.91 -12.51
CA SER A 115 -1.10 11.18 -13.20
C SER A 115 -1.68 11.30 -14.62
N GLU A 116 -2.16 10.20 -15.21
CA GLU A 116 -2.78 10.17 -16.56
C GLU A 116 -4.15 10.86 -16.62
N VAL A 117 -4.73 11.19 -15.47
CA VAL A 117 -6.01 11.90 -15.38
C VAL A 117 -5.86 13.20 -14.61
N ASP A 118 -6.72 14.17 -14.93
CA ASP A 118 -6.75 15.43 -14.18
C ASP A 118 -7.20 15.21 -12.72
N ARG A 119 -6.88 16.18 -11.85
CA ARG A 119 -7.17 16.11 -10.41
C ARG A 119 -8.65 15.91 -10.10
N GLY A 120 -9.55 16.49 -10.89
CA GLY A 120 -10.99 16.35 -10.72
C GLY A 120 -11.45 14.93 -11.04
N ARG A 121 -10.94 14.35 -12.12
CA ARG A 121 -11.18 12.94 -12.46
C ARG A 121 -10.58 12.00 -11.43
N ALA A 122 -9.33 12.19 -11.02
CA ALA A 122 -8.69 11.40 -9.96
C ALA A 122 -9.51 11.43 -8.67
N SER A 123 -9.95 12.62 -8.24
CA SER A 123 -10.79 12.77 -7.04
C SER A 123 -12.11 12.00 -7.15
N LYS A 124 -12.75 11.98 -8.33
CA LYS A 124 -13.98 11.22 -8.56
C LYS A 124 -13.75 9.70 -8.53
N ILE A 125 -12.63 9.23 -9.06
CA ILE A 125 -12.27 7.80 -9.01
C ILE A 125 -12.05 7.40 -7.54
N LEU A 126 -11.23 8.16 -6.80
CA LEU A 126 -10.96 7.88 -5.40
C LEU A 126 -12.21 7.94 -4.50
N ALA A 127 -13.14 8.85 -4.79
CA ALA A 127 -14.39 8.97 -4.04
C ALA A 127 -15.28 7.71 -4.13
N LYS A 128 -15.07 6.83 -5.12
CA LYS A 128 -15.82 5.56 -5.23
C LYS A 128 -15.49 4.56 -4.12
N MET A 129 -14.37 4.74 -3.43
CA MET A 129 -14.02 3.94 -2.25
C MET A 129 -14.81 4.33 -1.00
N MET A 130 -15.53 5.45 -1.04
CA MET A 130 -16.29 5.97 0.08
C MET A 130 -17.77 5.62 -0.07
N SER A 131 -18.52 5.72 1.03
CA SER A 131 -19.95 5.44 0.99
C SER A 131 -20.69 6.50 0.19
N TYR A 132 -21.29 6.12 -0.94
CA TYR A 132 -22.10 7.05 -1.73
C TYR A 132 -23.29 7.59 -0.94
N GLU A 133 -24.07 6.68 -0.34
CA GLU A 133 -25.31 7.02 0.35
C GLU A 133 -25.09 7.88 1.58
N ASN A 134 -23.95 7.70 2.26
CA ASN A 134 -23.72 8.25 3.59
C ASN A 134 -22.67 9.36 3.61
N GLU A 135 -21.80 9.48 2.60
CA GLU A 135 -20.66 10.40 2.61
C GLU A 135 -20.62 11.25 1.34
N THR A 136 -20.37 10.65 0.18
CA THR A 136 -20.05 11.44 -1.03
C THR A 136 -21.27 12.14 -1.63
N ARG A 137 -22.49 11.63 -1.44
CA ARG A 137 -23.73 12.35 -1.81
C ARG A 137 -23.89 13.68 -1.07
N TYR A 138 -23.30 13.80 0.12
CA TYR A 138 -23.32 15.02 0.93
C TYR A 138 -22.07 15.90 0.73
N GLY A 139 -21.23 15.57 -0.27
CA GLY A 139 -20.04 16.35 -0.59
C GLY A 139 -18.82 16.01 0.28
N ALA A 140 -18.85 14.91 1.05
CA ALA A 140 -17.68 14.48 1.80
C ALA A 140 -16.54 14.11 0.84
N THR A 141 -15.31 14.49 1.22
CA THR A 141 -14.06 14.09 0.56
C THR A 141 -13.24 13.23 1.53
N PRO A 142 -12.26 12.43 1.05
CA PRO A 142 -11.38 11.66 1.94
C PRO A 142 -10.70 12.54 2.99
N THR A 143 -10.22 13.72 2.58
CA THR A 143 -9.60 14.69 3.51
C THR A 143 -10.60 15.25 4.51
N ALA A 144 -11.85 15.51 4.12
CA ALA A 144 -12.87 15.98 5.05
C ALA A 144 -13.23 14.92 6.10
N LEU A 145 -13.32 13.64 5.71
CA LEU A 145 -13.53 12.54 6.65
C LEU A 145 -12.36 12.39 7.64
N ALA A 146 -11.12 12.47 7.14
CA ALA A 146 -9.93 12.47 8.00
C ALA A 146 -9.89 13.69 8.93
N ALA A 147 -10.31 14.86 8.46
CA ALA A 147 -10.39 16.07 9.28
C ALA A 147 -11.43 15.94 10.40
N MET A 148 -12.57 15.28 10.17
CA MET A 148 -13.55 14.98 11.22
C MET A 148 -12.97 14.06 12.30
N VAL A 149 -12.23 13.02 11.90
CA VAL A 149 -11.51 12.14 12.84
C VAL A 149 -10.48 12.93 13.64
N ALA A 150 -9.65 13.73 12.97
CA ALA A 150 -8.64 14.57 13.62
C ALA A 150 -9.28 15.55 14.61
N ARG A 151 -10.36 16.24 14.20
CA ARG A 151 -11.09 17.18 15.07
C ARG A 151 -11.62 16.48 16.31
N ARG A 152 -12.21 15.29 16.15
CA ARG A 152 -12.73 14.53 17.28
C ARG A 152 -11.61 14.08 18.22
N TYR A 153 -10.48 13.67 17.68
CA TYR A 153 -9.30 13.32 18.48
C TYR A 153 -8.75 14.53 19.25
N MET A 154 -8.66 15.69 18.61
CA MET A 154 -8.26 16.95 19.27
C MET A 154 -9.21 17.33 20.40
N HIS A 155 -10.51 17.15 20.19
CA HIS A 155 -11.52 17.40 21.23
C HIS A 155 -11.37 16.45 22.42
N ASP A 156 -11.26 15.14 22.18
CA ASP A 156 -11.30 14.12 23.23
C ASP A 156 -9.97 14.02 24.01
N TYR A 157 -8.83 14.30 23.36
CA TYR A 157 -7.50 14.09 23.94
C TYR A 157 -6.62 15.36 24.02
N GLY A 158 -7.14 16.51 23.61
CA GLY A 158 -6.41 17.77 23.70
C GLY A 158 -5.25 17.91 22.72
N LEU A 159 -5.18 17.09 21.66
CA LEU A 159 -4.14 17.21 20.62
C LEU A 159 -4.16 18.63 20.04
N THR A 160 -3.01 19.30 20.06
CA THR A 160 -2.87 20.63 19.49
C THR A 160 -2.55 20.57 18.00
N ARG A 161 -2.82 21.67 17.27
CA ARG A 161 -2.43 21.75 15.85
C ARG A 161 -0.91 21.62 15.67
N ASN A 162 -0.10 22.17 16.58
CA ASN A 162 1.36 22.06 16.48
C ASN A 162 1.86 20.63 16.67
N GLU A 163 1.25 19.86 17.57
CA GLU A 163 1.57 18.44 17.74
C GLU A 163 1.16 17.62 16.51
N LEU A 164 -0.01 17.89 15.92
CA LEU A 164 -0.43 17.25 14.68
C LEU A 164 0.57 17.52 13.53
N SER A 165 1.15 18.73 13.46
CA SER A 165 2.16 19.10 12.46
C SER A 165 3.46 18.30 12.57
N LEU A 166 3.75 17.66 13.71
CA LEU A 166 4.95 16.85 13.87
C LEU A 166 4.94 15.61 12.96
N VAL A 167 3.75 15.12 12.57
CA VAL A 167 3.61 13.96 11.68
C VAL A 167 4.20 14.22 10.30
N PRO A 168 3.73 15.23 9.53
CA PRO A 168 4.33 15.53 8.23
C PRO A 168 5.77 16.06 8.33
N VAL A 169 6.15 16.79 9.38
CA VAL A 169 7.55 17.19 9.60
C VAL A 169 8.47 15.97 9.69
N LYS A 170 8.09 14.96 10.49
CA LYS A 170 8.82 13.69 10.58
C LYS A 170 8.87 12.98 9.22
N ALA A 171 7.75 12.93 8.51
CA ALA A 171 7.66 12.27 7.21
C ALA A 171 8.60 12.92 6.17
N HIS A 172 8.58 14.25 6.07
CA HIS A 172 9.45 15.03 5.18
C HIS A 172 10.93 14.93 5.54
N ARG A 173 11.28 14.92 6.84
CA ARG A 173 12.65 14.67 7.29
C ARG A 173 13.18 13.29 6.86
N ASN A 174 12.32 12.27 6.89
CA ASN A 174 12.67 10.95 6.41
C ASN A 174 12.73 10.90 4.87
N GLY A 175 11.78 11.54 4.19
CA GLY A 175 11.72 11.64 2.73
C GLY A 175 12.92 12.37 2.13
N ALA A 176 13.44 13.40 2.80
CA ALA A 176 14.66 14.12 2.38
C ALA A 176 15.92 13.23 2.33
N LYS A 177 15.89 12.05 2.96
CA LYS A 177 17.00 11.09 2.98
C LYS A 177 16.76 9.89 2.07
N ASN A 178 15.61 9.84 1.39
CA ASN A 178 15.21 8.73 0.53
C ASN A 178 15.13 9.18 -0.92
N SER A 179 16.04 8.67 -1.76
CA SER A 179 16.09 8.98 -3.19
C SER A 179 14.86 8.51 -3.98
N LEU A 180 14.06 7.59 -3.43
CA LEU A 180 12.84 7.08 -4.05
C LEU A 180 11.59 7.87 -3.62
N ALA A 181 11.70 8.79 -2.66
CA ALA A 181 10.55 9.54 -2.16
C ALA A 181 10.09 10.63 -3.14
N HIS A 182 8.78 10.84 -3.24
CA HIS A 182 8.17 11.93 -4.00
C HIS A 182 8.66 13.30 -3.51
N PHE A 183 8.64 13.52 -2.20
CA PHE A 183 9.13 14.75 -1.60
C PHE A 183 10.43 14.51 -0.84
N GLN A 184 11.52 15.06 -1.37
CA GLN A 184 12.86 14.94 -0.81
C GLN A 184 13.31 16.25 -0.14
N LYS A 185 12.41 16.86 0.64
CA LYS A 185 12.66 18.16 1.29
C LYS A 185 12.09 18.18 2.70
N GLU A 186 12.89 18.67 3.64
CA GLU A 186 12.44 18.93 5.01
C GLU A 186 11.47 20.12 5.08
N ILE A 187 10.60 20.14 6.10
CA ILE A 187 9.66 21.22 6.40
C ILE A 187 9.59 21.46 7.91
N THR A 188 9.03 22.60 8.32
CA THR A 188 8.90 22.99 9.73
C THR A 188 7.45 22.91 10.21
N VAL A 189 7.24 22.85 11.53
CA VAL A 189 5.90 22.89 12.15
C VAL A 189 5.13 24.12 11.71
N GLU A 190 5.78 25.28 11.69
CA GLU A 190 5.19 26.56 11.25
C GLU A 190 4.75 26.51 9.79
N LYS A 191 5.56 25.94 8.90
CA LYS A 191 5.22 25.79 7.48
C LYS A 191 4.00 24.88 7.29
N VAL A 192 3.86 23.84 8.11
CA VAL A 192 2.70 22.94 8.08
C VAL A 192 1.45 23.62 8.63
N SER A 193 1.54 24.27 9.79
CA SER A 193 0.38 24.83 10.49
C SER A 193 -0.19 26.08 9.79
N THR A 194 0.64 26.82 9.05
CA THR A 194 0.23 28.02 8.30
C THR A 194 -0.07 27.75 6.83
N ALA A 195 0.13 26.52 6.36
CA ALA A 195 -0.19 26.16 4.99
C ALA A 195 -1.69 26.25 4.72
N ARG A 196 -2.03 26.33 3.43
CA ARG A 196 -3.42 26.36 2.96
C ARG A 196 -4.22 25.21 3.57
N VAL A 197 -5.31 25.54 4.26
CA VAL A 197 -6.28 24.58 4.79
C VAL A 197 -6.96 23.86 3.63
N VAL A 198 -7.01 22.53 3.71
CA VAL A 198 -7.75 21.70 2.76
C VAL A 198 -9.09 21.31 3.36
N ALA A 199 -9.10 20.83 4.61
CA ALA A 199 -10.30 20.63 5.41
C ALA A 199 -9.93 20.78 6.89
N GLU A 200 -10.48 21.78 7.58
CA GLU A 200 -10.04 22.15 8.93
C GLU A 200 -10.17 20.96 9.91
N PRO A 201 -9.09 20.53 10.62
CA PRO A 201 -7.82 21.22 10.88
C PRO A 201 -6.65 20.89 9.94
N LEU A 202 -6.88 20.09 8.91
CA LEU A 202 -5.87 19.59 7.98
C LEU A 202 -5.50 20.64 6.91
N THR A 203 -4.21 20.88 6.78
CA THR A 203 -3.58 21.71 5.76
C THR A 203 -3.02 20.86 4.63
N LEU A 204 -2.51 21.51 3.58
CA LEU A 204 -1.94 20.85 2.42
C LEU A 204 -0.87 19.82 2.77
N PHE A 205 -0.03 20.07 3.78
CA PHE A 205 1.04 19.17 4.18
C PHE A 205 0.57 17.95 4.99
N ASP A 206 -0.67 17.97 5.51
CA ASP A 206 -1.26 16.79 6.15
C ASP A 206 -1.85 15.80 5.12
N CYS A 207 -1.93 16.18 3.85
CA CYS A 207 -2.47 15.36 2.77
C CYS A 207 -1.35 14.67 1.99
N CYS A 208 -1.50 13.37 1.71
CA CYS A 208 -0.57 12.68 0.81
C CYS A 208 -0.69 13.20 -0.64
N PRO A 209 0.41 13.21 -1.41
CA PRO A 209 0.35 13.56 -2.82
C PRO A 209 -0.24 12.42 -3.65
N THR A 210 -0.88 12.76 -4.76
CA THR A 210 -1.12 11.82 -5.85
C THR A 210 0.23 11.39 -6.43
N SER A 211 0.51 10.09 -6.43
CA SER A 211 1.80 9.55 -6.86
C SER A 211 1.60 8.35 -7.78
N ASP A 212 2.46 8.27 -8.78
CA ASP A 212 2.71 7.09 -9.59
C ASP A 212 3.88 6.33 -8.97
N GLY A 213 3.88 5.01 -9.14
CA GLY A 213 5.00 4.17 -8.72
C GLY A 213 4.62 2.70 -8.60
N ALA A 214 5.63 1.86 -8.40
CA ALA A 214 5.48 0.44 -8.17
C ALA A 214 6.43 -0.06 -7.07
N ALA A 215 5.99 -1.11 -6.39
CA ALA A 215 6.82 -1.93 -5.53
C ALA A 215 6.53 -3.40 -5.80
N SER A 216 7.55 -4.24 -5.75
CA SER A 216 7.43 -5.66 -6.03
C SER A 216 8.21 -6.47 -5.00
N ILE A 217 7.73 -7.66 -4.68
CA ILE A 217 8.40 -8.62 -3.81
C ILE A 217 8.23 -10.04 -4.34
N VAL A 218 9.26 -10.86 -4.13
CA VAL A 218 9.24 -12.29 -4.43
C VAL A 218 9.11 -13.07 -3.14
N LEU A 219 8.05 -13.87 -3.06
CA LEU A 219 7.77 -14.76 -1.94
C LEU A 219 8.16 -16.20 -2.30
N ALA A 220 8.80 -16.88 -1.36
CA ALA A 220 9.24 -18.25 -1.54
C ALA A 220 9.00 -19.12 -0.30
N SER A 221 8.70 -20.40 -0.53
CA SER A 221 8.72 -21.43 0.49
C SER A 221 10.15 -21.64 1.02
N ASN A 222 10.29 -22.27 2.19
CA ASN A 222 11.60 -22.68 2.70
C ASN A 222 12.34 -23.66 1.77
N ARG A 223 11.61 -24.47 1.00
CA ARG A 223 12.21 -25.36 0.01
C ARG A 223 12.85 -24.54 -1.11
N MET A 224 12.13 -23.59 -1.69
CA MET A 224 12.65 -22.72 -2.74
C MET A 224 13.83 -21.87 -2.26
N VAL A 225 13.77 -21.35 -1.02
CA VAL A 225 14.92 -20.63 -0.41
C VAL A 225 16.17 -21.50 -0.41
N ARG A 226 16.06 -22.79 -0.05
CA ARG A 226 17.21 -23.71 -0.05
C ARG A 226 17.65 -24.04 -1.47
N ASP A 227 16.71 -24.31 -2.37
CA ASP A 227 17.01 -24.74 -3.74
C ASP A 227 17.67 -23.60 -4.54
N LEU A 228 17.34 -22.34 -4.24
CA LEU A 228 17.98 -21.13 -4.78
C LEU A 228 19.24 -20.69 -4.01
N GLY A 229 19.56 -21.32 -2.87
CA GLY A 229 20.74 -20.96 -2.06
C GLY A 229 20.64 -19.59 -1.35
N LEU A 230 19.44 -19.08 -1.06
CA LEU A 230 19.20 -17.73 -0.54
C LEU A 230 18.97 -17.65 0.98
N LYS A 231 19.45 -18.65 1.74
CA LYS A 231 19.17 -18.74 3.18
C LYS A 231 19.57 -17.51 3.99
N ASP A 232 20.70 -16.89 3.65
CA ASP A 232 21.24 -15.74 4.40
C ASP A 232 20.57 -14.41 4.05
N GLN A 233 19.86 -14.35 2.92
CA GLN A 233 19.16 -13.17 2.43
C GLN A 233 17.65 -13.22 2.71
N ALA A 234 17.08 -14.42 2.86
CA ALA A 234 15.66 -14.63 3.04
C ALA A 234 15.14 -13.99 4.34
N VAL A 235 14.12 -13.13 4.23
CA VAL A 235 13.43 -12.52 5.36
C VAL A 235 12.15 -13.28 5.64
N ARG A 236 12.10 -13.99 6.76
CA ARG A 236 10.92 -14.77 7.17
C ARG A 236 9.75 -13.86 7.56
N VAL A 237 8.58 -14.15 7.01
CA VAL A 237 7.32 -13.51 7.42
C VAL A 237 6.82 -14.17 8.70
N LEU A 238 6.83 -13.43 9.82
CA LEU A 238 6.41 -13.95 11.12
C LEU A 238 4.89 -13.96 11.31
N GLY A 239 4.20 -12.97 10.75
CA GLY A 239 2.75 -12.87 10.86
C GLY A 239 2.14 -11.89 9.88
N VAL A 240 0.90 -12.19 9.48
CA VAL A 240 0.03 -11.34 8.66
C VAL A 240 -1.31 -11.18 9.35
N GLY A 241 -2.00 -10.09 9.07
CA GLY A 241 -3.31 -9.84 9.64
C GLY A 241 -4.11 -8.86 8.82
N HIS A 242 -5.41 -9.16 8.70
CA HIS A 242 -6.39 -8.36 7.97
C HIS A 242 -7.60 -8.10 8.86
N GLY A 243 -8.06 -6.86 8.85
CA GLY A 243 -9.29 -6.44 9.51
C GLY A 243 -10.10 -5.52 8.60
N THR A 244 -11.41 -5.52 8.80
CA THR A 244 -12.35 -4.66 8.09
C THR A 244 -13.14 -3.89 9.14
N ASP A 245 -13.41 -2.62 8.87
CA ASP A 245 -14.24 -1.75 9.72
C ASP A 245 -15.49 -1.33 8.93
N TYR A 246 -16.39 -0.60 9.58
CA TYR A 246 -17.50 0.03 8.91
C TYR A 246 -17.01 0.95 7.79
N HIS A 247 -17.67 0.80 6.64
CA HIS A 247 -17.32 1.50 5.41
C HIS A 247 -17.43 3.02 5.57
N ALA A 248 -18.58 3.51 6.07
CA ALA A 248 -18.80 4.93 6.33
C ALA A 248 -18.31 5.31 7.74
N VAL A 249 -17.65 6.46 7.88
CA VAL A 249 -17.04 6.91 9.15
C VAL A 249 -18.07 7.06 10.27
N GLN A 250 -19.27 7.56 9.98
CA GLN A 250 -20.32 7.76 10.98
C GLN A 250 -20.88 6.46 11.57
N HIS A 251 -20.65 5.31 10.93
CA HIS A 251 -21.12 4.01 11.43
C HIS A 251 -20.11 3.34 12.35
N ARG A 252 -18.88 3.86 12.42
CA ARG A 252 -17.83 3.28 13.26
C ARG A 252 -18.16 3.42 14.73
N LEU A 253 -17.78 2.41 15.50
CA LEU A 253 -17.95 2.39 16.97
C LEU A 253 -17.16 3.51 17.66
N SER A 254 -16.06 3.93 17.05
CA SER A 254 -15.28 5.09 17.46
C SER A 254 -14.78 5.84 16.24
N MET A 255 -14.78 7.17 16.30
CA MET A 255 -14.13 8.01 15.29
C MET A 255 -12.62 8.10 15.52
N THR A 256 -12.15 7.86 16.74
CA THR A 256 -10.76 8.08 17.18
C THR A 256 -9.96 6.78 17.33
N SER A 257 -10.57 5.64 17.01
CA SER A 257 -9.94 4.32 16.98
C SER A 257 -10.37 3.56 15.73
N PHE A 258 -9.51 2.69 15.22
CA PHE A 258 -9.72 1.98 13.96
C PHE A 258 -9.78 0.46 14.21
N SER A 259 -10.98 -0.11 14.21
CA SER A 259 -11.21 -1.52 14.57
C SER A 259 -10.53 -2.47 13.59
N ALA A 260 -10.48 -2.11 12.30
CA ALA A 260 -9.75 -2.84 11.27
C ALA A 260 -8.25 -2.95 11.61
N THR A 261 -7.62 -1.84 11.99
CA THR A 261 -6.19 -1.79 12.33
C THR A 261 -5.88 -2.59 13.59
N ILE A 262 -6.71 -2.46 14.63
CA ILE A 262 -6.57 -3.24 15.87
C ILE A 262 -6.66 -4.72 15.55
N THR A 263 -7.74 -5.14 14.87
CA THR A 263 -7.97 -6.54 14.48
C THR A 263 -6.82 -7.11 13.63
N ALA A 264 -6.36 -6.35 12.64
CA ALA A 264 -5.23 -6.74 11.80
C ALA A 264 -3.95 -6.91 12.63
N SER A 265 -3.66 -5.97 13.52
CA SER A 265 -2.47 -6.01 14.37
C SER A 265 -2.48 -7.18 15.34
N GLU A 266 -3.62 -7.44 16.00
CA GLU A 266 -3.77 -8.57 16.93
C GLU A 266 -3.57 -9.91 16.23
N LYS A 267 -4.13 -10.08 15.02
CA LYS A 267 -3.93 -11.28 14.21
C LYS A 267 -2.45 -11.46 13.85
N ALA A 268 -1.80 -10.40 13.36
CA ALA A 268 -0.39 -10.45 12.97
C ALA A 268 0.53 -10.78 14.17
N PHE A 269 0.34 -10.10 15.31
CA PHE A 269 1.12 -10.35 16.53
C PHE A 269 0.88 -11.75 17.10
N LYS A 270 -0.37 -12.20 17.15
CA LYS A 270 -0.73 -13.55 17.57
C LYS A 270 -0.07 -14.61 16.69
N MET A 271 -0.08 -14.41 15.39
CA MET A 271 0.56 -15.32 14.43
C MET A 271 2.09 -15.35 14.59
N ALA A 272 2.69 -14.17 14.79
CA ALA A 272 4.12 -14.02 15.04
C ALA A 272 4.57 -14.53 16.43
N LYS A 273 3.61 -14.81 17.33
CA LYS A 273 3.87 -15.19 18.74
C LYS A 273 4.73 -14.17 19.48
N ILE A 274 4.51 -12.89 19.19
CA ILE A 274 5.15 -11.76 19.90
C ILE A 274 4.07 -10.91 20.58
N LEU A 275 4.45 -10.23 21.66
CA LEU A 275 3.52 -9.39 22.42
C LEU A 275 3.08 -8.20 21.57
N SER A 276 1.76 -7.98 21.47
CA SER A 276 1.24 -6.69 21.02
C SER A 276 1.55 -5.65 22.09
N THR A 277 2.37 -4.66 21.75
CA THR A 277 2.57 -3.45 22.58
C THR A 277 1.54 -2.37 22.26
N VAL A 278 0.60 -2.63 21.35
CA VAL A 278 -0.49 -1.71 20.99
C VAL A 278 -1.61 -1.91 22.03
N ARG A 279 -1.64 -1.03 23.03
CA ARG A 279 -2.78 -0.85 23.93
C ARG A 279 -3.55 0.40 23.53
#